data_AF-U4QLM7-F1
#
_entry.id   AF-U4QLM7-F1
#
_cell.length_a   1.000
_cell.length_b   1.000
_cell.length_c   1.000
_cell.angle_alpha   90.00
_cell.angle_beta   90.00
_cell.angle_gamma   90.00
#
_symmetry.space_group_name_H-M   'P 1'
#
loop_
_entity.id
_entity.type
_entity.pdbx_description
1 polymer ?
#
loop_
_entity_poly.entity_id
_entity_poly.type
_entity_poly.pdbx_seq_one_letter_code
_entity_poly.pdbx_strand_id
1 'polypeptide(L)' 'MAYSQRRRGDLVFYYQPGTHTIWHVAIYLGHNRVIESWPPCVMVAPISNNQRNVIAGIKRPFI' A
#
# COMPACT_ATOMS: atom_id res chain seq x y z
N MET A 1 -11.04 8.07 -0.66
CA MET A 1 -10.35 8.87 0.37
C MET A 1 -9.11 9.47 -0.23
N ALA A 2 -8.75 10.69 0.13
CA ALA A 2 -7.51 11.28 -0.35
C ALA A 2 -6.30 10.57 0.26
N TYR A 3 -5.20 10.46 -0.48
CA TYR A 3 -3.95 9.88 0.03
C TYR A 3 -3.50 10.54 1.32
N SER A 4 -3.65 11.86 1.45
CA SER A 4 -3.31 12.65 2.65
C SER A 4 -4.13 12.30 3.90
N GLN A 5 -5.30 11.69 3.74
CA GLN A 5 -6.20 11.33 4.84
C GLN A 5 -6.03 9.88 5.33
N ARG A 6 -5.01 9.18 4.83
CA ARG A 6 -4.69 7.80 5.23
C ARG A 6 -4.38 7.72 6.72
N ARG A 7 -4.95 6.72 7.38
CA ARG A 7 -4.78 6.42 8.81
C ARG A 7 -4.29 5.01 8.99
N ARG A 8 -3.63 4.75 10.11
CA ARG A 8 -3.18 3.39 10.46
C ARG A 8 -4.35 2.42 10.34
N GLY A 9 -4.16 1.31 9.63
CA GLY A 9 -5.19 0.32 9.31
C GLY A 9 -5.84 0.46 7.93
N ASP A 10 -5.67 1.60 7.24
CA ASP A 10 -6.16 1.73 5.86
C ASP A 10 -5.38 0.80 4.91
N LEU A 11 -6.06 0.26 3.91
CA LEU A 11 -5.46 -0.54 2.83
C LEU A 11 -4.88 0.36 1.75
N VAL A 12 -3.65 0.07 1.35
CA VAL A 12 -2.92 0.71 0.24
C VAL A 12 -2.88 -0.27 -0.93
N PHE A 13 -3.39 0.14 -2.09
CA PHE A 13 -3.38 -0.67 -3.31
C PHE A 13 -2.34 -0.15 -4.29
N TYR A 14 -1.71 -1.06 -5.04
CA TYR A 14 -0.66 -0.76 -6.01
C TYR A 14 -1.02 -1.27 -7.40
N TYR A 15 -0.75 -0.47 -8.41
CA TYR A 15 -0.81 -0.93 -9.80
C TYR A 15 0.46 -1.71 -10.16
N GLN A 16 0.31 -2.72 -11.00
CA GLN A 16 1.41 -3.21 -11.80
C GLN A 16 1.89 -2.11 -12.76
N PRO A 17 3.20 -1.81 -12.80
CA PRO A 17 3.74 -0.83 -13.73
C PRO A 17 3.35 -1.19 -15.17
N GLY A 18 2.74 -0.23 -15.87
CA GLY A 18 2.41 -0.32 -17.30
C GLY A 18 1.07 -0.98 -17.66
N THR A 19 0.36 -1.64 -16.75
CA THR A 19 -0.89 -2.38 -17.08
C THR A 19 -2.15 -1.84 -16.38
N HIS A 20 -2.01 -0.86 -15.47
CA HIS A 20 -3.11 -0.29 -14.68
C HIS A 20 -3.95 -1.34 -13.92
N THR A 21 -3.39 -2.53 -13.67
CA THR A 21 -4.04 -3.62 -12.95
C THR A 21 -3.60 -3.62 -11.50
N ILE A 22 -4.52 -3.79 -10.56
CA ILE A 22 -4.16 -3.94 -9.14
C ILE A 22 -3.40 -5.26 -8.96
N TRP A 23 -2.17 -5.19 -8.46
CA TRP A 23 -1.33 -6.37 -8.28
C TRP A 23 -0.96 -6.61 -6.80
N HIS A 24 -0.91 -5.56 -5.99
CA HIS A 24 -0.48 -5.69 -4.60
C HIS A 24 -1.32 -4.84 -3.65
N VAL A 25 -1.39 -5.28 -2.39
CA VAL A 25 -2.07 -4.58 -1.31
C VAL A 25 -1.26 -4.67 -0.01
N ALA A 26 -1.27 -3.60 0.78
CA ALA A 26 -0.61 -3.52 2.08
C ALA A 26 -1.47 -2.77 3.10
N ILE A 27 -1.16 -2.91 4.40
CA ILE A 27 -1.85 -2.20 5.48
C ILE A 27 -0.97 -1.03 5.93
N TYR A 28 -1.53 0.19 5.92
CA TYR A 28 -0.82 1.39 6.35
C TYR A 28 -0.58 1.41 7.86
N LEU A 29 0.63 1.71 8.29
CA LEU A 29 1.03 1.76 9.71
C LEU A 29 1.15 3.19 10.26
N GLY A 30 1.08 4.21 9.41
CA GLY A 30 1.51 5.57 9.72
C GLY A 30 2.94 5.85 9.27
N HIS A 31 3.34 7.13 9.27
CA HIS A 31 4.71 7.56 8.97
C HIS A 31 5.27 7.01 7.65
N ASN A 32 4.46 6.95 6.59
CA ASN A 32 4.86 6.41 5.27
C ASN A 32 5.37 4.96 5.31
N ARG A 33 4.91 4.17 6.28
CA ARG A 33 5.23 2.74 6.40
C ARG A 33 3.98 1.87 6.24
N VAL A 34 4.19 0.66 5.75
CA VAL A 34 3.17 -0.38 5.62
C VAL A 34 3.67 -1.68 6.23
N ILE A 35 2.75 -2.56 6.62
CA ILE A 35 3.02 -4.00 6.77
C ILE A 35 2.43 -4.70 5.54
N GLU A 36 3.19 -5.62 4.97
CA GLU A 36 2.82 -6.32 3.76
C GLU A 36 3.41 -7.73 3.72
N SER A 37 2.84 -8.59 2.89
CA SER A 37 3.45 -9.86 2.49
C SER A 37 4.06 -9.68 1.11
N TRP A 38 5.39 -9.61 1.04
CA TRP A 38 6.12 -9.51 -0.22
C TRP A 38 7.26 -10.53 -0.19
N PRO A 39 7.48 -11.34 -1.25
CA PRO A 39 8.46 -12.41 -1.19
C PRO A 39 9.83 -11.93 -0.67
N PRO A 40 10.42 -12.61 0.34
CA PRO A 40 10.05 -13.92 0.89
C PRO A 40 9.25 -13.89 2.22
N CYS A 41 8.84 -12.72 2.73
CA CYS A 41 8.35 -12.62 4.10
C CYS A 41 7.25 -11.56 4.30
N VAL A 42 6.66 -11.59 5.49
CA VAL A 42 5.86 -10.47 5.99
C VAL A 42 6.81 -9.47 6.63
N MET A 43 6.76 -8.22 6.20
CA MET A 43 7.70 -7.20 6.65
C MET A 43 7.06 -5.82 6.78
N VAL A 44 7.73 -4.95 7.54
CA VAL A 44 7.47 -3.52 7.54
C VAL A 44 8.38 -2.85 6.52
N ALA A 45 7.79 -2.06 5.64
CA ALA A 45 8.52 -1.42 4.55
C ALA A 45 7.99 0.00 4.27
N PRO A 46 8.73 0.82 3.50
CA PRO A 46 8.22 2.09 2.98
C PRO A 46 6.93 1.88 2.17
N ILE A 47 6.02 2.85 2.22
CA ILE A 47 4.77 2.82 1.44
C ILE A 47 5.01 2.83 -0.07
N SER A 48 6.19 3.28 -0.53
CA SER A 48 6.62 3.27 -1.92
C SER A 48 8.12 2.96 -1.98
N ASN A 49 8.52 2.10 -2.92
CA ASN A 49 9.92 1.73 -3.17
C ASN A 49 10.10 1.32 -4.65
N ASN A 50 11.31 0.85 -5.01
CA ASN A 50 11.63 0.49 -6.40
C ASN A 50 10.83 -0.71 -6.95
N GLN A 51 10.24 -1.55 -6.11
CA GLN A 51 9.43 -2.71 -6.51
C GLN A 51 7.94 -2.34 -6.67
N ARG A 52 7.47 -1.39 -5.87
CA ARG A 52 6.10 -0.85 -5.91
C ARG A 52 6.13 0.67 -5.72
N ASN A 53 6.00 1.39 -6.81
CA ASN A 53 6.08 2.85 -6.83
C ASN A 53 4.79 3.53 -7.30
N VAL A 54 3.81 2.77 -7.79
CA VAL A 54 2.53 3.31 -8.29
C VAL A 54 1.39 2.96 -7.33
N ILE A 55 1.00 3.93 -6.51
CA ILE A 55 -0.14 3.79 -5.59
C ILE A 55 -1.43 4.01 -6.39
N ALA A 56 -2.26 2.97 -6.45
CA ALA A 56 -3.55 3.00 -7.11
C ALA A 56 -4.63 3.71 -6.27
N GLY A 57 -4.56 3.54 -4.94
CA GLY A 57 -5.52 4.20 -4.04
C GLY A 57 -5.46 3.68 -2.61
N ILE A 58 -6.29 4.32 -1.77
CA ILE A 58 -6.43 4.01 -0.33
C ILE A 58 -7.89 3.69 -0.02
N LYS A 59 -8.16 2.62 0.73
CA LYS A 59 -9.50 2.27 1.25
C LYS A 59 -9.46 1.98 2.75
N ARG A 60 -10.54 2.34 3.46
CA ARG A 60 -10.73 2.10 4.89
C ARG A 60 -11.71 0.95 5.02
N PRO A 61 -11.25 -0.25 5.39
CA PRO A 61 -12.13 -1.42 5.44
C PRO A 61 -12.96 -1.48 6.73
N PHE A 62 -12.50 -0.85 7.81
CA PHE A 62 -13.18 -0.87 9.11
C PHE A 62 -13.87 0.47 9.36
N ILE A 63 -15.20 0.44 9.52
CA ILE A 63 -16.08 1.59 9.77
C ILE A 63 -16.67 1.45 11.18
#